data_AF-A0A5C7PTZ2-F1
#
_entry.id   AF-A0A5C7PTZ2-F1
#
_cell.length_a   1.000
_cell.length_b   1.000
_cell.length_c   1.000
_cell.angle_alpha   90.00
_cell.angle_beta   90.00
_cell.angle_gamma   90.00
#
_symmetry.space_group_name_H-M   'P 1'
#
loop_
_entity.id
_entity.type
_entity.pdbx_description
1 polymer ?
#
loop_
_entity_poly.entity_id
_entity_poly.type
_entity_poly.pdbx_seq_one_letter_code
_entity_poly.pdbx_strand_id
1 'polypeptide(L)' 'MNHDRDLRTLRIKARTSREKMAQQIGIPYERYRKLEVGLRHPTPEEIRLINRAFNERVERMRVELEQLEKRLAGSQDE' A
#
# COMPACT_ATOMS: atom_id res chain seq x y z
N MET A 1 -12.33 -16.17 7.22
CA MET A 1 -11.83 -14.88 6.66
C MET A 1 -10.91 -15.21 5.49
N ASN A 2 -11.29 -14.83 4.26
CA ASN A 2 -10.48 -15.05 3.06
C ASN A 2 -9.42 -13.94 2.92
N HIS A 3 -8.32 -14.07 3.68
CA HIS A 3 -7.25 -13.07 3.78
C HIS A 3 -6.61 -12.72 2.41
N ASP A 4 -6.65 -13.66 1.46
CA ASP A 4 -5.98 -13.55 0.15
C ASP A 4 -6.65 -12.51 -0.76
N ARG A 5 -7.99 -12.42 -0.70
CA ARG A 5 -8.74 -11.39 -1.44
C ARG A 5 -8.51 -10.00 -0.84
N ASP A 6 -8.21 -9.93 0.45
CA ASP A 6 -8.04 -8.67 1.16
C ASP A 6 -6.67 -8.03 0.84
N LEU A 7 -5.58 -8.80 0.84
CA LEU A 7 -4.24 -8.26 0.58
C LEU A 7 -4.07 -7.68 -0.83
N ARG A 8 -4.55 -8.40 -1.86
CA ARG A 8 -4.52 -7.89 -3.24
C ARG A 8 -5.35 -6.62 -3.37
N THR A 9 -6.53 -6.60 -2.77
CA THR A 9 -7.44 -5.45 -2.82
C THR A 9 -6.82 -4.23 -2.13
N LEU A 10 -6.23 -4.42 -0.94
CA LEU A 10 -5.51 -3.37 -0.22
C LEU A 10 -4.37 -2.81 -1.06
N ARG A 11 -3.54 -3.67 -1.65
CA ARG A 11 -2.43 -3.23 -2.51
C ARG A 11 -2.91 -2.40 -3.70
N ILE A 12 -3.99 -2.82 -4.36
CA ILE A 12 -4.57 -2.10 -5.50
C ILE A 12 -5.13 -0.74 -5.06
N LYS A 13 -5.84 -0.68 -3.92
CA LYS A 13 -6.34 0.58 -3.33
C LYS A 13 -5.21 1.54 -2.98
N ALA A 14 -4.08 1.01 -2.51
CA ALA A 14 -2.86 1.79 -2.25
C ALA A 14 -2.09 2.21 -3.52
N ARG A 15 -2.58 1.84 -4.71
CA ARG A 15 -1.95 2.14 -6.01
C ARG A 15 -0.46 1.77 -6.04
N THR A 16 -0.12 0.60 -5.49
CA THR A 16 1.27 0.13 -5.40
C THR A 16 1.49 -1.22 -6.08
N SER A 17 2.73 -1.50 -6.48
CA SER A 17 3.13 -2.79 -7.04
C SER A 17 3.47 -3.77 -5.92
N ARG A 18 3.52 -5.07 -6.23
CA ARG A 18 3.96 -6.10 -5.28
C ARG A 18 5.39 -5.88 -4.83
N GLU A 19 6.27 -5.50 -5.76
CA GLU A 19 7.68 -5.20 -5.49
C GLU A 19 7.83 -4.04 -4.51
N LYS A 20 7.13 -2.92 -4.77
CA LYS A 20 7.18 -1.75 -3.88
C LYS A 20 6.64 -2.08 -2.49
N MET A 21 5.55 -2.85 -2.42
CA MET A 21 4.98 -3.26 -1.13
C MET A 21 5.94 -4.19 -0.37
N ALA A 22 6.54 -5.16 -1.05
CA ALA A 22 7.53 -6.08 -0.48
C ALA A 22 8.77 -5.34 0.05
N GLN A 23 9.26 -4.36 -0.71
CA GLN A 23 10.35 -3.46 -0.30
C GLN A 23 9.97 -2.66 0.95
N GLN A 24 8.77 -2.06 0.98
CA GLN A 24 8.34 -1.23 2.11
C GLN A 24 8.19 -2.00 3.43
N ILE A 25 7.77 -3.28 3.36
CA ILE A 25 7.67 -4.14 4.55
C ILE A 25 8.95 -4.93 4.85
N GLY A 26 9.99 -4.81 4.01
CA GLY A 26 11.28 -5.47 4.21
C GLY A 26 11.26 -6.99 4.00
N ILE A 27 10.43 -7.51 3.09
CA ILE A 27 10.42 -8.94 2.76
C ILE A 27 10.70 -9.20 1.28
N PRO A 28 11.19 -10.40 0.91
CA PRO A 28 11.41 -10.75 -0.50
C PRO A 28 10.11 -10.71 -1.32
N TYR A 29 10.21 -10.29 -2.59
CA TYR A 29 9.07 -10.24 -3.52
C TYR A 29 8.27 -11.55 -3.56
N GLU A 30 8.95 -12.70 -3.72
CA GLU A 30 8.28 -14.01 -3.78
C GLU A 30 7.54 -14.35 -2.48
N ARG A 31 8.04 -13.86 -1.34
CA ARG A 31 7.35 -14.04 -0.05
C ARG A 31 6.06 -13.24 -0.03
N TYR A 32 6.10 -11.97 -0.42
CA TYR A 32 4.90 -11.14 -0.54
C TYR A 32 3.90 -11.71 -1.55
N ARG A 33 4.37 -12.16 -2.72
CA ARG A 33 3.54 -12.79 -3.74
C ARG A 33 2.78 -13.99 -3.17
N LYS A 34 3.47 -14.90 -2.47
CA LYS A 34 2.85 -16.09 -1.85
C LYS A 34 1.80 -15.71 -0.79
N LEU A 35 2.03 -14.65 -0.02
CA LEU A 35 1.03 -14.10 0.91
C LEU A 35 -0.20 -13.59 0.17
N GLU A 36 -0.01 -12.83 -0.92
CA GLU A 36 -1.13 -12.25 -1.69
C GLU A 36 -2.00 -13.31 -2.39
N VAL A 37 -1.39 -14.40 -2.87
CA VAL A 37 -2.13 -15.47 -3.57
C VAL A 37 -2.63 -16.58 -2.65
N GLY A 38 -2.47 -16.46 -1.33
CA GLY A 38 -2.93 -17.46 -0.35
C GLY A 38 -2.11 -18.75 -0.30
N LEU A 39 -0.95 -18.79 -0.97
CA LEU A 39 -0.02 -19.94 -0.88
C LEU A 39 0.74 -19.98 0.45
N ARG A 40 0.59 -18.94 1.28
CA ARG A 40 1.20 -18.82 2.60
C ARG A 40 0.31 -17.96 3.49
N HIS A 41 0.13 -18.38 4.74
CA HIS A 41 -0.51 -17.54 5.76
C HIS A 41 0.49 -16.51 6.33
N PRO A 42 0.08 -15.25 6.51
CA PRO A 42 0.91 -14.24 7.13
C PRO A 42 1.04 -14.51 8.62
N THR A 43 2.25 -14.30 9.15
CA THR A 43 2.51 -14.22 10.58
C THR A 43 1.89 -12.93 11.16
N PRO A 44 1.64 -12.85 12.48
CA PRO A 44 1.14 -11.62 13.11
C PRO A 44 2.02 -10.39 12.82
N GLU A 45 3.34 -10.59 12.75
CA GLU A 45 4.28 -9.52 12.41
C GLU A 45 4.15 -9.08 10.95
N GLU A 46 4.03 -10.02 10.01
CA GLU A 46 3.76 -9.69 8.60
C GLU A 46 2.43 -8.92 8.45
N ILE A 47 1.38 -9.29 9.20
CA ILE A 47 0.12 -8.53 9.21
C ILE A 47 0.35 -7.09 9.68
N ARG A 48 1.09 -6.89 10.78
CA ARG A 48 1.42 -5.55 11.30
C ARG A 48 2.19 -4.72 10.28
N LEU A 49 3.23 -5.30 9.67
CA LEU A 49 4.04 -4.62 8.67
C LEU A 49 3.24 -4.25 7.42
N ILE A 50 2.38 -5.15 6.94
CA ILE A 50 1.52 -4.89 5.78
C ILE A 50 0.53 -3.76 6.09
N ASN A 51 -0.13 -3.78 7.24
CA ASN A 51 -1.08 -2.74 7.64
C ASN A 51 -0.39 -1.38 7.79
N ARG A 52 0.80 -1.36 8.41
CA ARG A 52 1.61 -0.15 8.51
C ARG A 52 1.98 0.41 7.14
N ALA A 53 2.52 -0.43 6.25
CA ALA A 53 2.94 0.00 4.92
C ALA A 53 1.77 0.52 4.08
N PHE A 54 0.60 -0.13 4.20
CA PHE A 54 -0.63 0.32 3.56
C PHE A 54 -1.05 1.71 4.06
N ASN A 55 -1.14 1.90 5.38
CA ASN A 55 -1.56 3.18 5.98
C ASN A 55 -0.60 4.32 5.60
N GLU A 56 0.71 4.08 5.65
CA GLU A 56 1.71 5.06 5.23
C GLU A 56 1.55 5.45 3.75
N ARG A 57 1.21 4.50 2.86
CA ARG A 57 0.99 4.82 1.45
C ARG A 57 -0.28 5.62 1.25
N VAL A 58 -1.36 5.28 1.94
CA VAL A 58 -2.63 6.03 1.90
C VAL A 58 -2.40 7.46 2.37
N GLU A 59 -1.69 7.64 3.48
CA GLU A 59 -1.40 8.99 3.99
C GLU A 59 -0.53 9.80 3.01
N ARG A 60 0.49 9.19 2.39
CA ARG A 60 1.25 9.85 1.33
C ARG A 60 0.37 10.31 0.17
N MET A 61 -0.57 9.46 -0.28
CA MET A 61 -1.50 9.86 -1.35
C MET A 61 -2.41 11.02 -0.94
N ARG A 62 -2.84 11.06 0.33
CA ARG A 62 -3.65 12.15 0.86
C ARG A 62 -2.89 13.47 0.86
N VAL A 63 -1.64 13.46 1.33
CA VAL A 63 -0.77 14.65 1.33
C VAL A 63 -0.45 15.10 -0.10
N GLU A 64 -0.16 14.17 -1.01
CA GLU A 64 0.05 14.45 -2.44
C GLU A 64 -1.18 15.15 -3.06
N LEU A 65 -2.39 14.69 -2.72
CA LEU A 65 -3.64 15.28 -3.20
C LEU A 65 -3.83 16.71 -2.67
N GLU A 66 -3.65 16.93 -1.38
CA GLU A 66 -3.79 18.26 -0.76
C GLU A 66 -2.80 19.28 -1.36
N GLN A 67 -1.57 18.84 -1.65
CA GLN A 67 -0.58 19.70 -2.30
C GLN A 67 -0.96 20.05 -3.74
N LEU A 68 -1.54 19.11 -4.49
CA LEU A 68 -2.03 19.36 -5.84
C LEU A 68 -3.20 20.36 -5.85
N GLU A 69 -4.14 20.21 -4.93
CA GLU A 69 -5.27 21.13 -4.77
C GLU A 69 -4.81 22.56 -4.48
N LYS A 70 -3.84 22.75 -3.56
CA LYS A 70 -3.25 24.06 -3.26
C LYS A 70 -2.56 24.68 -4.48
N ARG A 71 -1.83 23.89 -5.26
CA ARG A 71 -1.15 24.36 -6.48
C ARG A 71 -2.14 24.79 -7.56
N LEU A 72 -3.23 24.04 -7.73
CA LEU A 72 -4.28 24.39 -8.68
C LEU A 72 -5.00 25.68 -8.27
N ALA A 73 -5.34 25.83 -7.00
CA ALA A 73 -5.98 27.05 -6.49
C ALA A 73 -5.10 28.29 -6.68
N GLY A 74 -3.81 28.20 -6.34
CA GLY A 74 -2.86 29.32 -6.51
C GLY A 74 -2.49 29.65 -7.95
N SER A 75 -2.86 28.82 -8.93
CA SER A 75 -2.63 29.07 -10.37
C SER A 75 -3.83 29.72 -11.07
N GLN A 76 -4.94 29.96 -10.36
CA GLN A 76 -6.16 30.58 -10.91
C GLN A 76 -6.25 32.09 -10.63
N ASP A 77 -5.29 32.65 -9.89
CA ASP A 77 -5.26 34.06 -9.46
C ASP A 77 -4.21 34.92 -10.21
N GLU A 78 -3.55 34.39 -11.24
CA GLU A 78 -2.64 35.11 -12.16
C GLU A 78 -3.21 35.17 -13.59
#